data_AF-A0A6S7JM41-F1
#
_entry.id   AF-A0A6S7JM41-F1
#
_cell.length_a   1.000
_cell.length_b   1.000
_cell.length_c   1.000
_cell.angle_alpha   90.00
_cell.angle_beta   90.00
_cell.angle_gamma   90.00
#
_symmetry.space_group_name_H-M   'P 1'
#
loop_
_entity.id
_entity.type
_entity.pdbx_description
1 polymer ?
#
loop_
_entity_poly.entity_id
_entity_poly.type
_entity_poly.pdbx_seq_one_letter_code
_entity_poly.pdbx_strand_id
1 'polypeptide(L)'
;MTTRPGKNPLLRSSTKTSVWSQSSPEVVRLKEDQERKQNWKRWGPYLSERQWGTVREDYSADGGCWDYFTHDQARSRAYRWGEDGLLGITDRECRLCFGLALWNGKDAILKERLFGLTGPEGNHGEDVKECYYYLDSLPTHSYMKAMYKYPQNEYPYQWLVEENRRRTVHDLEFELCDTGVFDEGKYWDVTAEYAKNAPNDVLIKVTISNRGSEAATIHVLPTLWFRNTWIWGCTHEGCTMKARIGQDGEGRVRTRHDTLEEFVCDFEGSEEGKEAVLLFTENETNSEKLYGASQYTPYTKDAFHRYVINGEGEAVSPKKKGTKVAAHHVLEIQGGEERVLRVRLTIAKDASEKPFGEDFEKIFE
;
A
#
# COMPACT_ATOMS: atom_id res chain seq x y z
N MET A 1 33.99 51.44 -37.17
CA MET A 1 33.35 51.70 -35.85
C MET A 1 31.86 51.48 -36.06
N THR A 2 31.16 50.51 -35.49
CA THR A 2 31.33 49.77 -34.22
C THR A 2 30.90 48.31 -34.41
N THR A 3 31.77 47.43 -33.97
CA THR A 3 31.60 45.97 -33.87
C THR A 3 30.56 45.59 -32.83
N ARG A 4 29.72 44.60 -33.14
CA ARG A 4 28.77 43.99 -32.21
C ARG A 4 29.51 43.41 -30.98
N PRO A 5 29.00 43.57 -29.76
CA PRO A 5 29.61 42.96 -28.59
C PRO A 5 29.48 41.44 -28.65
N GLY A 6 30.56 40.76 -28.26
CA GLY A 6 30.78 39.34 -28.42
C GLY A 6 29.74 38.47 -27.72
N LYS A 7 29.42 37.34 -28.37
CA LYS A 7 28.82 36.18 -27.70
C LYS A 7 29.76 35.76 -26.57
N ASN A 8 29.30 35.87 -25.34
CA ASN A 8 29.95 35.29 -24.18
C ASN A 8 29.76 33.76 -24.28
N PRO A 9 30.79 32.93 -24.50
CA PRO A 9 30.65 31.48 -24.47
C PRO A 9 30.71 31.05 -23.01
N LEU A 10 29.66 31.36 -22.24
CA LEU A 10 29.54 30.81 -20.89
C LEU A 10 29.18 29.32 -21.00
N LEU A 11 30.24 28.50 -20.87
CA LEU A 11 30.24 27.17 -20.28
C LEU A 11 29.27 26.14 -20.91
N ARG A 12 29.64 25.63 -22.09
CA ARG A 12 29.33 24.23 -22.45
C ARG A 12 30.58 23.38 -22.27
N SER A 13 31.03 23.27 -21.02
CA SER A 13 31.94 22.22 -20.56
C SER A 13 31.25 21.44 -19.45
N SER A 14 30.10 20.85 -19.77
CA SER A 14 29.57 19.75 -18.98
C SER A 14 30.18 18.49 -19.58
N THR A 15 31.31 18.05 -19.02
CA THR A 15 31.63 16.63 -19.00
C THR A 15 30.44 15.96 -18.32
N LYS A 16 29.49 15.47 -19.13
CA LYS A 16 28.45 14.55 -18.66
C LYS A 16 29.14 13.25 -18.30
N THR A 17 29.75 13.21 -17.13
CA THR A 17 30.12 11.97 -16.47
C THR A 17 28.81 11.19 -16.35
N SER A 18 28.68 10.14 -17.17
CA SER A 18 27.51 9.27 -17.17
C SER A 18 27.22 8.83 -15.73
N VAL A 19 25.95 8.75 -15.30
CA VAL A 19 25.61 8.24 -13.96
C VAL A 19 26.28 6.87 -13.71
N TRP A 20 26.42 6.08 -14.78
CA TRP A 20 27.13 4.80 -14.83
C TRP A 20 28.64 4.85 -14.51
N SER A 21 29.25 6.03 -14.55
CA SER A 21 30.67 6.23 -14.22
C SER A 21 30.90 6.71 -12.78
N GLN A 22 29.83 6.92 -12.01
CA GLN A 22 29.93 7.15 -10.57
C GLN A 22 30.00 5.81 -9.83
N SER A 23 30.93 5.67 -8.90
CA SER A 23 31.05 4.49 -8.04
C SER A 23 30.12 4.63 -6.83
N SER A 24 28.84 4.31 -6.99
CA SER A 24 27.86 4.23 -5.89
C SER A 24 27.34 2.80 -5.71
N PRO A 25 26.84 2.43 -4.50
CA PRO A 25 26.19 1.14 -4.29
C PRO A 25 25.05 0.89 -5.29
N GLU A 26 24.30 1.93 -5.66
CA GLU A 26 23.20 1.81 -6.61
C GLU A 26 23.68 1.45 -8.03
N VAL A 27 24.82 2.00 -8.48
CA VAL A 27 25.41 1.62 -9.78
C VAL A 27 25.84 0.15 -9.78
N VAL A 28 26.34 -0.36 -8.64
CA VAL A 28 26.64 -1.79 -8.49
C VAL A 28 25.37 -2.62 -8.61
N ARG A 29 24.30 -2.27 -7.90
CA ARG A 29 23.01 -2.99 -7.96
C ARG A 29 22.41 -2.99 -9.36
N LEU A 30 22.46 -1.86 -10.06
CA LEU A 30 22.00 -1.74 -11.45
C LEU A 30 22.80 -2.64 -12.40
N LYS A 31 24.12 -2.74 -12.19
CA LYS A 31 24.97 -3.64 -12.97
C LYS A 31 24.66 -5.11 -12.67
N GLU A 32 24.47 -5.47 -11.41
CA GLU A 32 24.05 -6.82 -11.02
C GLU A 32 22.69 -7.21 -11.58
N ASP A 33 21.73 -6.28 -11.62
CA ASP A 33 20.40 -6.47 -12.22
C ASP A 33 20.52 -6.66 -13.74
N GLN A 34 21.30 -5.82 -14.43
CA GLN A 34 21.55 -5.93 -15.87
C GLN A 34 22.23 -7.25 -16.24
N GLU A 35 23.19 -7.69 -15.43
CA GLU A 35 23.92 -8.95 -15.59
C GLU A 35 23.14 -10.17 -15.07
N ARG A 36 21.92 -9.96 -14.53
CA ARG A 36 21.05 -11.00 -13.93
C ARG A 36 21.71 -11.79 -12.79
N LYS A 37 22.63 -11.16 -12.06
CA LYS A 37 23.29 -11.74 -10.88
C LYS A 37 22.41 -11.66 -9.65
N GLN A 38 21.71 -10.53 -9.48
CA GLN A 38 20.82 -10.26 -8.36
C GLN A 38 19.54 -9.62 -8.88
N ASN A 39 18.39 -10.05 -8.35
CA ASN A 39 17.09 -9.57 -8.81
C ASN A 39 16.60 -8.38 -7.96
N TRP A 40 17.35 -7.28 -7.95
CA TRP A 40 17.05 -6.14 -7.09
C TRP A 40 15.66 -5.55 -7.35
N LYS A 41 15.19 -5.56 -8.60
CA LYS A 41 13.86 -5.09 -9.01
C LYS A 41 12.75 -6.13 -8.83
N ARG A 42 12.97 -7.18 -8.03
CA ARG A 42 11.90 -8.14 -7.72
C ARG A 42 10.76 -7.47 -6.98
N TRP A 43 11.09 -6.75 -5.91
CA TRP A 43 10.15 -6.04 -5.04
C TRP A 43 10.19 -4.55 -5.35
N GLY A 44 9.03 -3.91 -5.44
CA GLY A 44 8.97 -2.48 -5.72
C GLY A 44 7.54 -1.94 -5.61
N PRO A 45 7.35 -0.66 -5.92
CA PRO A 45 6.06 0.02 -5.86
C PRO A 45 5.26 -0.30 -7.13
N TYR A 46 5.09 -1.59 -7.41
CA TYR A 46 4.35 -2.09 -8.58
C TYR A 46 2.86 -2.31 -8.25
N LEU A 47 2.48 -2.10 -6.99
CA LEU A 47 1.11 -2.18 -6.52
C LEU A 47 0.43 -0.84 -6.80
N SER A 48 -0.76 -0.86 -7.39
CA SER A 48 -1.50 0.37 -7.60
C SER A 48 -2.04 0.90 -6.27
N GLU A 49 -2.16 2.20 -6.13
CA GLU A 49 -2.88 2.80 -4.99
C GLU A 49 -4.41 2.84 -5.25
N ARG A 50 -4.81 2.59 -6.51
CA ARG A 50 -6.19 2.58 -7.00
C ARG A 50 -6.34 1.59 -8.17
N GLN A 51 -7.16 0.54 -8.01
CA GLN A 51 -7.44 -0.46 -9.05
C GLN A 51 -8.94 -0.55 -9.42
N TRP A 52 -9.81 0.13 -8.67
CA TRP A 52 -11.25 0.23 -8.93
C TRP A 52 -11.57 1.21 -10.07
N GLY A 53 -12.73 1.02 -10.72
CA GLY A 53 -13.22 1.86 -11.82
C GLY A 53 -12.32 1.85 -13.03
N THR A 54 -11.75 0.69 -13.40
CA THR A 54 -10.81 0.58 -14.53
C THR A 54 -11.36 -0.29 -15.65
N VAL A 55 -10.98 0.03 -16.90
CA VAL A 55 -11.35 -0.76 -18.10
C VAL A 55 -10.94 -2.23 -17.98
N ARG A 56 -9.84 -2.53 -17.26
CA ARG A 56 -9.34 -3.90 -17.12
C ARG A 56 -10.26 -4.77 -16.25
N GLU A 57 -10.96 -4.16 -15.31
CA GLU A 57 -11.87 -4.82 -14.38
C GLU A 57 -13.35 -4.70 -14.81
N ASP A 58 -13.60 -4.19 -16.02
CA ASP A 58 -14.94 -4.03 -16.57
C ASP A 58 -15.48 -5.34 -17.16
N TYR A 59 -16.63 -5.76 -16.63
CA TYR A 59 -17.43 -6.88 -17.12
C TYR A 59 -18.91 -6.47 -17.26
N SER A 60 -19.17 -5.17 -17.36
CA SER A 60 -20.50 -4.64 -17.65
C SER A 60 -20.97 -5.07 -19.04
N ALA A 61 -22.28 -5.16 -19.22
CA ALA A 61 -22.86 -5.55 -20.51
C ALA A 61 -22.83 -4.40 -21.54
N ASP A 62 -22.68 -3.16 -21.07
CA ASP A 62 -22.75 -1.92 -21.84
C ASP A 62 -21.39 -1.22 -22.00
N GLY A 63 -20.33 -1.72 -21.37
CA GLY A 63 -18.99 -1.13 -21.39
C GLY A 63 -18.83 0.08 -20.44
N GLY A 64 -19.72 0.20 -19.45
CA GLY A 64 -19.69 1.22 -18.40
C GLY A 64 -18.61 0.96 -17.34
N CYS A 65 -17.34 0.99 -17.73
CA CYS A 65 -16.20 0.62 -16.87
C CYS A 65 -16.07 1.42 -15.56
N TRP A 66 -16.49 2.69 -15.58
CA TRP A 66 -16.37 3.61 -14.46
C TRP A 66 -17.28 3.26 -13.28
N ASP A 67 -18.48 2.74 -13.57
CA ASP A 67 -19.51 2.47 -12.56
C ASP A 67 -19.63 0.97 -12.20
N TYR A 68 -18.97 0.11 -12.97
CA TYR A 68 -19.09 -1.35 -12.81
C TYR A 68 -18.41 -1.88 -11.54
N PHE A 69 -17.16 -1.47 -11.29
CA PHE A 69 -16.38 -1.89 -10.11
C PHE A 69 -16.00 -0.65 -9.31
N THR A 70 -16.94 -0.17 -8.49
CA THR A 70 -16.80 1.07 -7.73
C THR A 70 -15.78 0.96 -6.58
N HIS A 71 -15.35 2.12 -6.07
CA HIS A 71 -14.57 2.21 -4.83
C HIS A 71 -15.28 1.50 -3.64
N ASP A 72 -16.62 1.50 -3.63
CA ASP A 72 -17.37 0.82 -2.59
C ASP A 72 -17.18 -0.70 -2.62
N GLN A 73 -17.31 -1.28 -3.82
CA GLN A 73 -17.08 -2.70 -4.05
C GLN A 73 -15.63 -3.11 -3.80
N ALA A 74 -14.65 -2.22 -4.04
CA ALA A 74 -13.20 -2.48 -3.86
C ALA A 74 -12.83 -3.11 -2.53
N ARG A 75 -13.55 -2.74 -1.45
CA ARG A 75 -13.33 -3.28 -0.11
C ARG A 75 -13.69 -4.76 -0.01
N SER A 76 -14.71 -5.17 -0.76
CA SER A 76 -15.37 -6.48 -0.61
C SER A 76 -15.16 -7.40 -1.82
N ARG A 77 -14.62 -6.90 -2.93
CA ARG A 77 -14.42 -7.64 -4.18
C ARG A 77 -12.93 -7.84 -4.46
N ALA A 78 -12.52 -9.08 -4.71
CA ALA A 78 -11.17 -9.41 -5.14
C ALA A 78 -10.96 -8.96 -6.59
N TYR A 79 -9.79 -8.41 -6.89
CA TYR A 79 -9.40 -8.00 -8.23
C TYR A 79 -8.98 -9.21 -9.06
N ARG A 80 -9.16 -9.13 -10.37
CA ARG A 80 -8.76 -10.21 -11.27
C ARG A 80 -7.40 -9.96 -11.91
N TRP A 81 -7.09 -8.73 -12.28
CA TRP A 81 -5.93 -8.42 -13.12
C TRP A 81 -4.85 -7.57 -12.45
N GLY A 82 -4.96 -7.38 -11.14
CA GLY A 82 -4.05 -6.58 -10.34
C GLY A 82 -4.46 -6.66 -8.88
N GLU A 83 -3.93 -5.75 -8.08
CA GLU A 83 -4.35 -5.45 -6.72
C GLU A 83 -4.12 -3.96 -6.49
N ASP A 84 -4.73 -3.43 -5.44
CA ASP A 84 -4.36 -2.14 -4.88
C ASP A 84 -4.04 -2.20 -3.39
N GLY A 85 -3.30 -1.22 -2.90
CA GLY A 85 -2.99 -1.08 -1.49
C GLY A 85 -2.29 0.24 -1.18
N LEU A 86 -2.61 0.81 -0.03
CA LEU A 86 -2.08 2.10 0.42
C LEU A 86 -0.59 2.01 0.77
N LEU A 87 0.20 2.89 0.15
CA LEU A 87 1.67 2.99 0.28
C LEU A 87 2.38 1.63 0.08
N GLY A 88 1.86 0.80 -0.82
CA GLY A 88 2.20 -0.62 -0.88
C GLY A 88 3.33 -1.01 -1.83
N ILE A 89 3.81 -2.24 -1.66
CA ILE A 89 4.77 -2.90 -2.54
C ILE A 89 4.26 -4.27 -2.95
N THR A 90 4.78 -4.80 -4.06
CA THR A 90 4.56 -6.18 -4.46
C THR A 90 5.78 -6.71 -5.19
N ASP A 91 5.87 -8.03 -5.34
CA ASP A 91 6.76 -8.58 -6.34
C ASP A 91 6.29 -8.17 -7.75
N ARG A 92 7.21 -8.07 -8.72
CA ARG A 92 6.95 -7.57 -10.08
C ARG A 92 5.86 -8.31 -10.87
N GLU A 93 5.41 -9.47 -10.40
CA GLU A 93 4.30 -10.24 -10.99
C GLU A 93 2.98 -10.08 -10.23
N CYS A 94 2.92 -9.16 -9.24
CA CYS A 94 1.72 -8.88 -8.45
C CYS A 94 1.15 -10.14 -7.75
N ARG A 95 2.02 -10.99 -7.17
CA ARG A 95 1.60 -12.22 -6.49
C ARG A 95 1.44 -11.99 -4.99
N LEU A 96 2.49 -11.51 -4.32
CA LEU A 96 2.49 -11.22 -2.89
C LEU A 96 2.60 -9.72 -2.68
N CYS A 97 1.57 -9.14 -2.07
CA CYS A 97 1.43 -7.71 -1.85
C CYS A 97 1.60 -7.39 -0.36
N PHE A 98 2.17 -6.22 -0.09
CA PHE A 98 2.20 -5.60 1.22
C PHE A 98 1.68 -4.16 1.10
N GLY A 99 0.96 -3.68 2.11
CA GLY A 99 0.42 -2.32 2.17
C GLY A 99 -0.18 -2.02 3.53
N LEU A 100 -0.71 -0.82 3.69
CA LEU A 100 -1.29 -0.35 4.95
C LEU A 100 -2.81 -0.30 4.90
N ALA A 101 -3.45 -0.57 6.04
CA ALA A 101 -4.82 -0.15 6.28
C ALA A 101 -4.89 0.72 7.54
N LEU A 102 -5.63 1.83 7.47
CA LEU A 102 -5.70 2.84 8.52
C LEU A 102 -7.15 3.10 8.94
N TRP A 103 -7.35 3.39 10.22
CA TRP A 103 -8.64 3.91 10.71
C TRP A 103 -8.42 4.87 11.88
N ASN A 104 -9.01 6.06 11.80
CA ASN A 104 -8.87 7.12 12.80
C ASN A 104 -9.94 7.05 13.91
N GLY A 105 -10.73 5.97 13.97
CA GLY A 105 -11.83 5.79 14.93
C GLY A 105 -13.13 6.48 14.54
N LYS A 106 -13.15 7.29 13.47
CA LYS A 106 -14.32 8.07 13.03
C LYS A 106 -14.71 7.78 11.58
N ASP A 107 -13.75 7.39 10.76
CA ASP A 107 -13.94 7.19 9.33
C ASP A 107 -14.92 6.05 9.05
N ALA A 108 -15.79 6.21 8.06
CA ALA A 108 -16.81 5.22 7.73
C ALA A 108 -16.21 3.94 7.09
N ILE A 109 -14.95 4.02 6.64
CA ILE A 109 -14.25 2.91 6.01
C ILE A 109 -12.83 2.75 6.52
N LEU A 110 -12.33 1.52 6.43
CA LEU A 110 -10.93 1.20 6.62
C LEU A 110 -10.17 1.70 5.38
N LYS A 111 -9.25 2.65 5.56
CA LYS A 111 -8.48 3.26 4.48
C LYS A 111 -7.38 2.30 4.04
N GLU A 112 -7.69 1.46 3.06
CA GLU A 112 -6.77 0.48 2.44
C GLU A 112 -6.19 0.96 1.10
N ARG A 113 -6.73 2.04 0.54
CA ARG A 113 -6.44 2.54 -0.80
C ARG A 113 -6.83 4.01 -0.91
N LEU A 114 -6.34 4.69 -1.94
CA LEU A 114 -6.71 6.08 -2.18
C LEU A 114 -8.15 6.19 -2.69
N PHE A 115 -8.88 7.14 -2.13
CA PHE A 115 -10.18 7.57 -2.62
C PHE A 115 -10.05 8.55 -3.79
N GLY A 116 -11.06 8.56 -4.65
CA GLY A 116 -11.13 9.48 -5.77
C GLY A 116 -12.49 9.42 -6.44
N LEU A 117 -12.61 10.18 -7.51
CA LEU A 117 -13.79 10.30 -8.35
C LEU A 117 -13.55 9.55 -9.66
N THR A 118 -14.60 8.91 -10.17
CA THR A 118 -14.60 8.42 -11.56
C THR A 118 -14.75 9.58 -12.54
N GLY A 119 -14.53 9.32 -13.84
CA GLY A 119 -14.71 10.32 -14.89
C GLY A 119 -16.06 11.06 -14.85
N PRO A 120 -17.20 10.36 -14.69
CA PRO A 120 -18.51 11.00 -14.53
C PRO A 120 -18.73 11.77 -13.21
N GLU A 121 -17.89 11.56 -12.20
CA GLU A 121 -18.02 12.18 -10.88
C GLU A 121 -17.21 13.47 -10.74
N GLY A 122 -16.09 13.59 -11.46
CA GLY A 122 -15.25 14.78 -11.48
C GLY A 122 -15.60 15.74 -12.63
N ASN A 123 -15.46 17.04 -12.38
CA ASN A 123 -15.68 18.08 -13.40
C ASN A 123 -14.57 18.13 -14.47
N HIS A 124 -13.38 17.60 -14.16
CA HIS A 124 -12.23 17.47 -15.08
C HIS A 124 -11.82 16.00 -15.33
N GLY A 125 -12.68 15.03 -14.99
CA GLY A 125 -12.45 13.61 -15.23
C GLY A 125 -12.14 12.83 -13.94
N GLU A 126 -11.35 11.76 -14.06
CA GLU A 126 -10.91 10.99 -12.90
C GLU A 126 -9.98 11.82 -12.02
N ASP A 127 -10.20 11.76 -10.71
CA ASP A 127 -9.56 12.69 -9.79
C ASP A 127 -9.32 12.04 -8.42
N VAL A 128 -8.08 12.05 -7.95
CA VAL A 128 -7.73 11.45 -6.65
C VAL A 128 -7.89 12.51 -5.57
N LYS A 129 -8.79 12.28 -4.61
CA LYS A 129 -9.17 13.27 -3.60
C LYS A 129 -8.37 13.15 -2.33
N GLU A 130 -7.09 12.82 -2.41
CA GLU A 130 -6.23 12.44 -1.29
C GLU A 130 -4.92 13.24 -1.28
N CYS A 131 -4.28 13.40 -0.12
CA CYS A 131 -2.99 14.07 -0.01
C CYS A 131 -1.87 13.05 0.25
N TYR A 132 -1.14 12.68 -0.80
CA TYR A 132 -0.07 11.68 -0.77
C TYR A 132 1.13 12.12 -1.62
N TYR A 133 2.33 11.66 -1.23
CA TYR A 133 3.59 12.14 -1.79
C TYR A 133 4.60 10.99 -1.89
N TYR A 134 5.15 10.78 -3.08
CA TYR A 134 6.34 9.95 -3.27
C TYR A 134 7.57 10.83 -3.00
N LEU A 135 8.33 10.49 -1.95
CA LEU A 135 9.40 11.33 -1.42
C LEU A 135 10.77 10.91 -1.94
N ASP A 136 11.02 9.60 -2.07
CA ASP A 136 12.28 9.07 -2.60
C ASP A 136 12.09 7.67 -3.20
N SER A 137 12.88 7.33 -4.21
CA SER A 137 13.03 5.97 -4.73
C SER A 137 14.30 5.83 -5.55
N LEU A 138 15.15 4.88 -5.17
CA LEU A 138 16.27 4.47 -6.02
C LEU A 138 15.79 3.64 -7.23
N PRO A 139 16.51 3.65 -8.37
CA PRO A 139 16.14 2.89 -9.58
C PRO A 139 15.96 1.37 -9.40
N THR A 140 16.66 0.76 -8.44
CA THR A 140 16.50 -0.64 -8.06
C THR A 140 15.48 -0.87 -6.94
N HIS A 141 14.81 0.20 -6.49
CA HIS A 141 13.92 0.21 -5.33
C HIS A 141 14.63 -0.33 -4.08
N SER A 142 15.95 -0.15 -3.99
CA SER A 142 16.75 -0.54 -2.82
C SER A 142 16.46 0.36 -1.63
N TYR A 143 15.98 1.57 -1.89
CA TYR A 143 15.33 2.46 -0.93
C TYR A 143 14.09 3.10 -1.59
N MET A 144 13.00 3.23 -0.85
CA MET A 144 11.77 3.94 -1.24
C MET A 144 11.14 4.62 -0.03
N LYS A 145 10.55 5.79 -0.24
CA LYS A 145 9.84 6.55 0.79
C LYS A 145 8.61 7.24 0.22
N ALA A 146 7.48 7.08 0.90
CA ALA A 146 6.25 7.78 0.57
C ALA A 146 5.51 8.20 1.84
N MET A 147 4.68 9.24 1.73
CA MET A 147 3.90 9.79 2.84
C MET A 147 2.44 9.98 2.42
N TYR A 148 1.52 9.64 3.32
CA TYR A 148 0.09 9.88 3.19
C TYR A 148 -0.39 10.76 4.35
N LYS A 149 -1.18 11.79 4.07
CA LYS A 149 -1.83 12.63 5.07
C LYS A 149 -3.23 12.11 5.35
N TYR A 150 -3.44 11.59 6.55
CA TYR A 150 -4.72 11.03 6.96
C TYR A 150 -5.39 11.91 8.01
N PRO A 151 -6.59 12.45 7.77
CA PRO A 151 -7.32 13.23 8.78
C PRO A 151 -7.56 12.48 10.10
N GLN A 152 -7.54 13.20 11.22
CA GLN A 152 -8.03 12.68 12.51
C GLN A 152 -9.56 12.80 12.65
N ASN A 153 -10.19 13.57 11.77
CA ASN A 153 -11.64 13.69 11.66
C ASN A 153 -12.19 12.74 10.59
N GLU A 154 -13.50 12.52 10.61
CA GLU A 154 -14.17 11.73 9.58
C GLU A 154 -13.84 12.28 8.19
N TYR A 155 -13.59 11.37 7.24
CA TYR A 155 -13.23 11.76 5.90
C TYR A 155 -14.48 12.18 5.09
N PRO A 156 -14.48 13.32 4.40
CA PRO A 156 -15.68 13.90 3.78
C PRO A 156 -16.04 13.29 2.41
N TYR A 157 -16.15 11.95 2.31
CA TYR A 157 -16.36 11.26 1.02
C TYR A 157 -17.58 11.76 0.23
N GLN A 158 -18.75 11.84 0.88
CA GLN A 158 -19.99 12.22 0.21
C GLN A 158 -19.95 13.67 -0.28
N TRP A 159 -19.40 14.58 0.54
CA TRP A 159 -19.29 15.99 0.16
C TRP A 159 -18.37 16.16 -1.05
N LEU A 160 -17.22 15.46 -1.09
CA LEU A 160 -16.32 15.48 -2.24
C LEU A 160 -17.02 15.05 -3.53
N VAL A 161 -17.83 13.98 -3.48
CA VAL A 161 -18.58 13.51 -4.65
C VAL A 161 -19.67 14.50 -5.06
N GLU A 162 -20.49 14.95 -4.11
CA GLU A 162 -21.65 15.81 -4.39
C GLU A 162 -21.26 17.19 -4.91
N GLU A 163 -20.22 17.80 -4.33
CA GLU A 163 -19.76 19.12 -4.74
C GLU A 163 -19.12 19.08 -6.13
N ASN A 164 -18.26 18.09 -6.42
CA ASN A 164 -17.63 17.98 -7.74
C ASN A 164 -18.67 17.65 -8.84
N ARG A 165 -19.70 16.85 -8.56
CA ARG A 165 -20.81 16.61 -9.51
C ARG A 165 -21.62 17.86 -9.86
N ARG A 166 -21.65 18.87 -8.99
CA ARG A 166 -22.37 20.14 -9.24
C ARG A 166 -21.54 21.12 -10.06
N ARG A 167 -20.22 20.92 -10.13
CA ARG A 167 -19.30 21.81 -10.82
C ARG A 167 -19.31 21.57 -12.32
N THR A 168 -19.04 22.65 -13.04
CA THR A 168 -18.88 22.63 -14.48
C THR A 168 -17.40 22.51 -14.85
N VAL A 169 -17.12 22.25 -16.13
CA VAL A 169 -15.75 22.24 -16.67
C VAL A 169 -15.03 23.58 -16.50
N HIS A 170 -15.74 24.67 -16.21
CA HIS A 170 -15.16 26.00 -16.00
C HIS A 170 -14.81 26.30 -14.54
N ASP A 171 -15.32 25.50 -13.60
CA ASP A 171 -15.01 25.63 -12.18
C ASP A 171 -13.71 24.88 -11.86
N LEU A 172 -13.00 25.30 -10.81
CA LEU A 172 -11.87 24.53 -10.27
C LEU A 172 -12.37 23.24 -9.63
N GLU A 173 -11.52 22.23 -9.54
CA GLU A 173 -11.81 21.02 -8.75
C GLU A 173 -12.04 21.39 -7.27
N PHE A 174 -12.94 20.67 -6.59
CA PHE A 174 -13.09 20.78 -5.14
C PHE A 174 -12.26 19.70 -4.48
N GLU A 175 -11.21 20.11 -3.75
CA GLU A 175 -10.23 19.21 -3.17
C GLU A 175 -10.49 18.90 -1.70
N LEU A 176 -9.83 17.85 -1.19
CA LEU A 176 -9.87 17.50 0.23
C LEU A 176 -9.48 18.69 1.12
N CYS A 177 -8.49 19.48 0.70
CA CYS A 177 -8.06 20.68 1.42
C CYS A 177 -9.16 21.74 1.53
N ASP A 178 -10.07 21.83 0.55
CA ASP A 178 -11.14 22.83 0.54
C ASP A 178 -12.27 22.49 1.54
N THR A 179 -12.31 21.27 2.05
CA THR A 179 -13.30 20.83 3.05
C THR A 179 -13.02 21.36 4.45
N GLY A 180 -11.84 21.93 4.67
CA GLY A 180 -11.37 22.39 5.97
C GLY A 180 -10.93 21.26 6.93
N VAL A 181 -10.88 20.00 6.46
CA VAL A 181 -10.52 18.85 7.30
C VAL A 181 -9.11 18.95 7.91
N PHE A 182 -8.24 19.78 7.32
CA PHE A 182 -6.87 20.03 7.77
C PHE A 182 -6.68 21.36 8.52
N ASP A 183 -7.69 22.23 8.62
CA ASP A 183 -7.55 23.62 9.08
C ASP A 183 -7.04 23.73 10.53
N GLU A 184 -7.42 22.77 11.37
CA GLU A 184 -7.00 22.71 12.78
C GLU A 184 -5.67 21.96 12.99
N GLY A 185 -4.98 21.54 11.92
CA GLY A 185 -3.76 20.73 12.00
C GLY A 185 -4.00 19.29 12.51
N LYS A 186 -5.25 18.85 12.59
CA LYS A 186 -5.66 17.55 13.13
C LYS A 186 -5.56 16.44 12.08
N TYR A 187 -4.33 16.02 11.80
CA TYR A 187 -4.05 14.93 10.87
C TYR A 187 -2.81 14.12 11.27
N TRP A 188 -2.70 12.94 10.67
CA TRP A 188 -1.57 12.04 10.74
C TRP A 188 -0.71 12.22 9.50
N ASP A 189 0.60 12.39 9.67
CA ASP A 189 1.53 12.03 8.60
C ASP A 189 1.86 10.55 8.77
N VAL A 190 1.48 9.73 7.80
CA VAL A 190 1.80 8.29 7.74
C VAL A 190 2.88 8.09 6.68
N THR A 191 4.10 7.81 7.12
CA THR A 191 5.25 7.61 6.24
C THR A 191 5.60 6.13 6.16
N ALA A 192 5.72 5.59 4.95
CA ALA A 192 6.22 4.26 4.69
C ALA A 192 7.61 4.34 4.05
N GLU A 193 8.59 3.75 4.71
CA GLU A 193 9.97 3.62 4.25
C GLU A 193 10.32 2.16 4.03
N TYR A 194 10.92 1.87 2.88
CA TYR A 194 11.36 0.54 2.48
C TYR A 194 12.85 0.57 2.19
N ALA A 195 13.61 -0.33 2.80
CA ALA A 195 15.04 -0.48 2.54
C ALA A 195 15.40 -1.95 2.31
N LYS A 196 16.28 -2.22 1.35
CA LYS A 196 16.73 -3.58 1.01
C LYS A 196 18.13 -3.83 1.51
N ASN A 197 18.25 -4.76 2.47
CA ASN A 197 19.53 -5.34 2.84
C ASN A 197 20.04 -6.31 1.75
N ALA A 198 19.10 -7.02 1.11
CA ALA A 198 19.36 -7.90 -0.03
C ALA A 198 18.15 -7.91 -0.98
N PRO A 199 18.24 -8.46 -2.20
CA PRO A 199 17.14 -8.45 -3.17
C PRO A 199 15.82 -9.06 -2.67
N ASN A 200 15.88 -10.01 -1.74
CA ASN A 200 14.72 -10.67 -1.12
C ASN A 200 14.66 -10.44 0.40
N ASP A 201 15.23 -9.33 0.89
CA ASP A 201 15.20 -8.93 2.29
C ASP A 201 14.84 -7.45 2.37
N VAL A 202 13.53 -7.19 2.57
CA VAL A 202 12.93 -5.86 2.57
C VAL A 202 12.55 -5.50 4.01
N LEU A 203 13.20 -4.46 4.53
CA LEU A 203 12.90 -3.86 5.81
C LEU A 203 11.93 -2.71 5.60
N ILE A 204 10.95 -2.58 6.50
CA ILE A 204 9.84 -1.64 6.35
C ILE A 204 9.67 -0.88 7.66
N LYS A 205 9.72 0.45 7.59
CA LYS A 205 9.41 1.35 8.70
C LYS A 205 8.15 2.13 8.37
N VAL A 206 7.15 2.04 9.24
CA VAL A 206 5.92 2.83 9.16
C VAL A 206 5.95 3.83 10.31
N THR A 207 6.16 5.10 9.99
CA THR A 207 6.18 6.19 10.97
C THR A 207 4.84 6.90 10.95
N ILE A 208 4.18 6.97 12.10
CA ILE A 208 2.90 7.64 12.30
C ILE A 208 3.13 8.84 13.20
N SER A 209 3.11 10.04 12.63
CA SER A 209 3.32 11.30 13.36
C SER A 209 1.98 12.01 13.56
N ASN A 210 1.64 12.30 14.81
CA ASN A 210 0.48 13.12 15.16
C ASN A 210 0.84 14.59 14.93
N ARG A 211 0.24 15.24 13.93
CA ARG A 211 0.47 16.68 13.68
C ARG A 211 -0.47 17.59 14.47
N GLY A 212 -1.50 17.02 15.09
CA GLY A 212 -2.38 17.73 16.00
C GLY A 212 -1.70 18.05 17.33
N SER A 213 -2.33 18.93 18.10
CA SER A 213 -1.87 19.33 19.43
C SER A 213 -2.35 18.39 20.56
N GLU A 214 -3.31 17.52 20.29
CA GLU A 214 -3.96 16.65 21.27
C GLU A 214 -3.59 15.18 21.02
N ALA A 215 -3.67 14.36 22.06
CA ALA A 215 -3.60 12.93 21.92
C ALA A 215 -4.74 12.41 21.05
N ALA A 216 -4.43 11.50 20.13
CA ALA A 216 -5.42 10.87 19.28
C ALA A 216 -5.11 9.38 19.09
N THR A 217 -6.14 8.60 18.79
CA THR A 217 -6.01 7.17 18.53
C THR A 217 -6.06 6.89 17.03
N ILE A 218 -5.20 5.99 16.58
CA ILE A 218 -5.20 5.48 15.21
C ILE A 218 -4.99 3.97 15.22
N HIS A 219 -5.76 3.28 14.39
CA HIS A 219 -5.59 1.87 14.09
C HIS A 219 -4.72 1.76 12.84
N VAL A 220 -3.64 0.99 12.94
CA VAL A 220 -2.68 0.76 11.85
C VAL A 220 -2.57 -0.73 11.62
N LEU A 221 -2.77 -1.15 10.37
CA LEU A 221 -2.78 -2.54 9.97
C LEU A 221 -1.80 -2.75 8.79
N PRO A 222 -0.50 -2.93 9.05
CA PRO A 222 0.43 -3.46 8.05
C PRO A 222 -0.07 -4.83 7.60
N THR A 223 -0.34 -4.97 6.31
CA THR A 223 -1.10 -6.08 5.75
C THR A 223 -0.30 -6.76 4.64
N LEU A 224 -0.27 -8.10 4.67
CA LEU A 224 0.36 -8.95 3.66
C LEU A 224 -0.71 -9.87 3.04
N TRP A 225 -0.79 -9.94 1.71
CA TRP A 225 -1.78 -10.79 1.04
C TRP A 225 -1.33 -11.30 -0.32
N PHE A 226 -1.92 -12.41 -0.74
CA PHE A 226 -1.80 -12.90 -2.11
C PHE A 226 -2.92 -12.34 -2.99
N ARG A 227 -2.58 -11.92 -4.22
CA ARG A 227 -3.56 -11.64 -5.28
C ARG A 227 -4.37 -12.90 -5.57
N ASN A 228 -5.68 -12.76 -5.73
CA ASN A 228 -6.56 -13.90 -5.98
C ASN A 228 -6.47 -14.37 -7.44
N THR A 229 -5.60 -15.35 -7.70
CA THR A 229 -5.42 -15.98 -9.02
C THR A 229 -6.07 -17.37 -9.12
N TRP A 230 -6.41 -18.01 -8.00
CA TRP A 230 -6.83 -19.41 -7.94
C TRP A 230 -8.30 -19.64 -8.30
N ILE A 231 -9.18 -18.65 -8.10
CA ILE A 231 -10.63 -18.84 -8.29
C ILE A 231 -11.07 -18.81 -9.77
N TRP A 232 -10.21 -18.33 -10.67
CA TRP A 232 -10.57 -18.07 -12.08
C TRP A 232 -10.39 -19.28 -13.01
N GLY A 233 -9.97 -20.42 -12.47
CA GLY A 233 -9.76 -21.66 -13.21
C GLY A 233 -8.55 -21.60 -14.16
N CYS A 234 -8.28 -22.72 -14.84
CA CYS A 234 -7.03 -22.90 -15.59
C CYS A 234 -7.08 -22.32 -17.03
N THR A 235 -8.00 -21.40 -17.30
CA THR A 235 -8.18 -20.78 -18.64
C THR A 235 -7.31 -19.55 -18.86
N HIS A 236 -6.83 -18.91 -17.78
CA HIS A 236 -5.96 -17.73 -17.79
C HIS A 236 -4.92 -17.84 -16.66
N GLU A 237 -3.75 -17.20 -16.78
CA GLU A 237 -2.61 -17.20 -15.84
C GLU A 237 -2.55 -18.37 -14.82
N GLY A 238 -2.23 -19.57 -15.31
CA GLY A 238 -1.73 -20.69 -14.50
C GLY A 238 -2.78 -21.46 -13.67
N CYS A 239 -2.69 -22.79 -13.72
CA CYS A 239 -3.43 -23.69 -12.83
C CYS A 239 -2.69 -23.75 -11.48
N THR A 240 -2.67 -22.63 -10.75
CA THR A 240 -1.95 -22.52 -9.47
C THR A 240 -2.86 -22.93 -8.32
N MET A 241 -2.30 -23.68 -7.37
CA MET A 241 -2.97 -23.99 -6.11
C MET A 241 -3.16 -22.71 -5.30
N LYS A 242 -4.25 -22.67 -4.54
CA LYS A 242 -4.51 -21.58 -3.59
C LYS A 242 -3.31 -21.36 -2.68
N ALA A 243 -2.76 -20.15 -2.74
CA ALA A 243 -1.65 -19.70 -1.91
C ALA A 243 -2.01 -19.73 -0.42
N ARG A 244 -1.01 -19.68 0.45
CA ARG A 244 -1.24 -19.73 1.91
C ARG A 244 -0.29 -18.80 2.64
N ILE A 245 -0.83 -18.16 3.67
CA ILE A 245 -0.10 -17.46 4.71
C ILE A 245 -0.52 -18.12 6.03
N GLY A 246 0.44 -18.53 6.86
CA GLY A 246 0.17 -19.13 8.16
C GLY A 246 1.11 -18.59 9.22
N GLN A 247 0.64 -18.52 10.47
CA GLN A 247 1.49 -18.13 11.59
C GLN A 247 2.64 -19.13 11.77
N ASP A 248 3.86 -18.62 11.92
CA ASP A 248 5.12 -19.38 12.05
C ASP A 248 5.97 -18.83 13.22
N GLY A 249 5.30 -18.40 14.29
CA GLY A 249 5.92 -17.80 15.47
C GLY A 249 5.16 -16.58 15.98
N GLU A 250 5.72 -15.94 17.01
CA GLU A 250 5.23 -14.67 17.57
C GLU A 250 5.47 -13.54 16.56
N GLY A 251 4.40 -12.84 16.16
CA GLY A 251 4.49 -11.80 15.12
C GLY A 251 4.98 -12.26 13.74
N ARG A 252 5.17 -13.57 13.53
CA ARG A 252 5.78 -14.13 12.32
C ARG A 252 4.77 -14.92 11.49
N VAL A 253 4.79 -14.72 10.18
CA VAL A 253 4.06 -15.56 9.22
C VAL A 253 4.98 -16.12 8.14
N ARG A 254 4.62 -17.30 7.64
CA ARG A 254 5.26 -17.94 6.50
C ARG A 254 4.30 -18.03 5.33
N THR A 255 4.81 -17.74 4.13
CA THR A 255 4.05 -17.80 2.88
C THR A 255 4.36 -19.06 2.09
N ARG A 256 3.38 -19.54 1.32
CA ARG A 256 3.53 -20.63 0.35
C ARG A 256 2.75 -20.33 -0.91
N HIS A 257 3.42 -20.43 -2.05
CA HIS A 257 2.87 -20.22 -3.38
C HIS A 257 3.58 -21.16 -4.36
N ASP A 258 2.92 -21.55 -5.45
CA ASP A 258 3.49 -22.58 -6.35
C ASP A 258 4.70 -22.09 -7.15
N THR A 259 4.72 -20.81 -7.52
CA THR A 259 5.76 -20.21 -8.38
C THR A 259 6.57 -19.10 -7.72
N LEU A 260 6.23 -18.76 -6.48
CA LEU A 260 6.94 -17.77 -5.68
C LEU A 260 7.53 -18.51 -4.48
N GLU A 261 8.82 -18.31 -4.23
CA GLU A 261 9.53 -18.90 -3.10
C GLU A 261 8.83 -18.59 -1.77
N GLU A 262 9.09 -19.39 -0.75
CA GLU A 262 8.59 -19.10 0.59
C GLU A 262 9.24 -17.83 1.14
N PHE A 263 8.42 -16.94 1.67
CA PHE A 263 8.85 -15.76 2.42
C PHE A 263 8.37 -15.86 3.85
N VAL A 264 9.15 -15.27 4.75
CA VAL A 264 8.76 -14.98 6.12
C VAL A 264 8.49 -13.48 6.21
N CYS A 265 7.40 -13.11 6.87
CA CYS A 265 7.10 -11.73 7.22
C CYS A 265 6.97 -11.61 8.73
N ASP A 266 7.85 -10.80 9.32
CA ASP A 266 7.89 -10.50 10.74
C ASP A 266 7.26 -9.14 10.98
N PHE A 267 6.33 -9.08 11.93
CA PHE A 267 5.67 -7.87 12.41
C PHE A 267 6.10 -7.61 13.85
N GLU A 268 6.65 -6.42 14.10
CA GLU A 268 6.99 -6.02 15.46
C GLU A 268 5.73 -5.65 16.25
N GLY A 269 5.69 -5.97 17.54
CA GLY A 269 4.67 -5.42 18.42
C GLY A 269 4.79 -3.90 18.57
N SER A 270 3.67 -3.23 18.88
CA SER A 270 3.63 -1.77 19.04
C SER A 270 4.29 -1.27 20.32
N GLU A 271 4.56 -2.16 21.27
CA GLU A 271 5.24 -1.86 22.53
C GLU A 271 6.32 -2.90 22.78
N GLU A 272 7.39 -2.50 23.45
CA GLU A 272 8.50 -3.38 23.79
C GLU A 272 8.00 -4.58 24.62
N GLY A 273 8.28 -5.80 24.13
CA GLY A 273 7.87 -7.04 24.78
C GLY A 273 6.40 -7.44 24.60
N LYS A 274 5.60 -6.69 23.83
CA LYS A 274 4.25 -7.13 23.41
C LYS A 274 4.28 -7.75 22.03
N GLU A 275 3.45 -8.76 21.82
CA GLU A 275 3.29 -9.40 20.50
C GLU A 275 2.35 -8.60 19.60
N ALA A 276 2.60 -8.64 18.28
CA ALA A 276 1.66 -8.13 17.30
C ALA A 276 0.41 -9.03 17.21
N VAL A 277 -0.78 -8.44 17.33
CA VAL A 277 -2.04 -9.17 17.15
C VAL A 277 -2.27 -9.44 15.67
N LEU A 278 -2.05 -10.68 15.24
CA LEU A 278 -2.22 -11.09 13.84
C LEU A 278 -3.65 -11.51 13.55
N LEU A 279 -4.30 -10.80 12.62
CA LEU A 279 -5.63 -11.10 12.09
C LEU A 279 -5.50 -11.78 10.72
N PHE A 280 -6.22 -12.89 10.52
CA PHE A 280 -6.17 -13.66 9.27
C PHE A 280 -7.51 -13.65 8.54
N THR A 281 -7.48 -13.64 7.22
CA THR A 281 -8.67 -13.83 6.37
C THR A 281 -8.26 -14.38 5.00
N GLU A 282 -9.22 -14.48 4.09
CA GLU A 282 -8.99 -14.80 2.69
C GLU A 282 -9.15 -13.55 1.82
N ASN A 283 -8.33 -13.40 0.77
CA ASN A 283 -8.55 -12.41 -0.28
C ASN A 283 -9.63 -12.90 -1.27
N GLU A 284 -10.83 -13.16 -0.75
CA GLU A 284 -11.96 -13.71 -1.51
C GLU A 284 -13.09 -12.68 -1.56
N THR A 285 -13.78 -12.62 -2.71
CA THR A 285 -14.93 -11.74 -2.89
C THR A 285 -16.05 -12.11 -1.90
N ASN A 286 -16.60 -11.09 -1.25
CA ASN A 286 -17.79 -11.21 -0.42
C ASN A 286 -19.05 -11.27 -1.27
N SER A 287 -19.31 -12.45 -1.84
CA SER A 287 -20.43 -12.67 -2.77
C SER A 287 -21.82 -12.50 -2.13
N GLU A 288 -21.95 -12.78 -0.84
CA GLU A 288 -23.21 -12.59 -0.12
C GLU A 288 -23.56 -11.10 -0.04
N LYS A 289 -22.62 -10.27 0.41
CA LYS A 289 -22.79 -8.82 0.51
C LYS A 289 -23.02 -8.15 -0.85
N LEU A 290 -22.25 -8.55 -1.86
CA LEU A 290 -22.24 -7.87 -3.16
C LEU A 290 -23.37 -8.33 -4.09
N TYR A 291 -23.74 -9.61 -4.02
CA TYR A 291 -24.59 -10.24 -5.02
C TYR A 291 -25.75 -11.06 -4.43
N GLY A 292 -25.87 -11.15 -3.10
CA GLY A 292 -26.85 -12.03 -2.44
C GLY A 292 -26.64 -13.51 -2.76
N ALA A 293 -25.42 -13.89 -3.16
CA ALA A 293 -25.10 -15.23 -3.64
C ALA A 293 -24.39 -16.06 -2.57
N SER A 294 -24.39 -17.39 -2.74
CA SER A 294 -23.70 -18.31 -1.84
C SER A 294 -22.21 -17.98 -1.73
N GLN A 295 -21.70 -17.92 -0.50
CA GLN A 295 -20.31 -17.61 -0.22
C GLN A 295 -19.48 -18.90 -0.08
N TYR A 296 -18.29 -18.92 -0.68
CA TYR A 296 -17.38 -20.08 -0.61
C TYR A 296 -16.73 -20.24 0.77
N THR A 297 -16.48 -19.13 1.46
CA THR A 297 -15.83 -19.05 2.77
C THR A 297 -16.43 -17.88 3.56
N PRO A 298 -16.63 -18.00 4.88
CA PRO A 298 -17.10 -16.89 5.72
C PRO A 298 -16.05 -15.78 5.91
N TYR A 299 -14.79 -16.09 5.63
CA TYR A 299 -13.67 -15.15 5.73
C TYR A 299 -13.39 -14.54 4.36
N THR A 300 -13.64 -13.25 4.21
CA THR A 300 -13.60 -12.53 2.93
C THR A 300 -12.67 -11.33 2.98
N LYS A 301 -12.42 -10.72 1.81
CA LYS A 301 -11.49 -9.61 1.63
C LYS A 301 -11.78 -8.44 2.59
N ASP A 302 -13.04 -8.17 2.89
CA ASP A 302 -13.50 -7.09 3.79
C ASP A 302 -13.52 -7.47 5.28
N ALA A 303 -12.99 -8.63 5.67
CA ALA A 303 -13.02 -9.09 7.06
C ALA A 303 -12.38 -8.10 8.04
N PHE A 304 -11.25 -7.46 7.69
CA PHE A 304 -10.60 -6.49 8.58
C PHE A 304 -11.44 -5.22 8.76
N HIS A 305 -12.13 -4.78 7.72
CA HIS A 305 -13.08 -3.68 7.82
C HIS A 305 -14.22 -4.04 8.79
N ARG A 306 -14.83 -5.23 8.62
CA ARG A 306 -15.93 -5.69 9.51
C ARG A 306 -15.46 -5.88 10.95
N TYR A 307 -14.26 -6.43 11.15
CA TYR A 307 -13.68 -6.62 12.47
C TYR A 307 -13.40 -5.29 13.19
N VAL A 308 -12.69 -4.38 12.52
CA VAL A 308 -12.22 -3.13 13.14
C VAL A 308 -13.35 -2.10 13.29
N ILE A 309 -14.18 -1.93 12.27
CA ILE A 309 -15.19 -0.85 12.23
C ILE A 309 -16.54 -1.32 12.77
N ASN A 310 -16.99 -2.52 12.37
CA ASN A 310 -18.31 -3.02 12.79
C ASN A 310 -18.25 -3.83 14.09
N GLY A 311 -17.05 -4.13 14.61
CA GLY A 311 -16.88 -4.96 15.80
C GLY A 311 -17.23 -6.43 15.60
N GLU A 312 -17.27 -6.90 14.35
CA GLU A 312 -17.62 -8.29 14.02
C GLU A 312 -16.43 -9.23 14.28
N GLY A 313 -16.26 -9.67 15.53
CA GLY A 313 -15.14 -10.51 15.96
C GLY A 313 -14.93 -11.80 15.13
N GLU A 314 -16.03 -12.43 14.72
CA GLU A 314 -16.02 -13.67 13.92
C GLU A 314 -15.76 -13.45 12.42
N ALA A 315 -15.56 -12.20 11.98
CA ALA A 315 -15.23 -11.89 10.59
C ALA A 315 -13.84 -12.40 10.18
N VAL A 316 -12.92 -12.53 11.14
CA VAL A 316 -11.55 -13.00 10.92
C VAL A 316 -11.40 -14.48 11.24
N SER A 317 -10.47 -15.14 10.55
CA SER A 317 -10.22 -16.57 10.68
C SER A 317 -9.51 -16.91 11.99
N PRO A 318 -10.08 -17.78 12.86
CA PRO A 318 -9.42 -18.25 14.08
C PRO A 318 -8.34 -19.29 13.78
N LYS A 319 -8.20 -19.74 12.53
CA LYS A 319 -7.30 -20.83 12.14
C LYS A 319 -5.84 -20.39 11.99
N LYS A 320 -5.53 -19.12 12.28
CA LYS A 320 -4.17 -18.52 12.18
C LYS A 320 -3.53 -18.74 10.80
N LYS A 321 -4.37 -18.78 9.76
CA LYS A 321 -4.00 -19.00 8.37
C LYS A 321 -5.06 -18.44 7.42
N GLY A 322 -4.64 -18.12 6.21
CA GLY A 322 -5.49 -17.69 5.11
C GLY A 322 -4.67 -17.30 3.89
N THR A 323 -5.12 -16.29 3.15
CA THR A 323 -4.40 -15.67 2.02
C THR A 323 -4.13 -14.19 2.23
N LYS A 324 -4.64 -13.61 3.33
CA LYS A 324 -4.45 -12.22 3.76
C LYS A 324 -4.26 -12.20 5.28
N VAL A 325 -3.26 -11.46 5.76
CA VAL A 325 -2.96 -11.28 7.18
C VAL A 325 -2.64 -9.81 7.46
N ALA A 326 -3.02 -9.31 8.63
CA ALA A 326 -2.62 -8.00 9.10
C ALA A 326 -2.19 -8.05 10.57
N ALA A 327 -1.18 -7.26 10.93
CA ALA A 327 -0.87 -6.97 12.32
C ALA A 327 -1.71 -5.76 12.77
N HIS A 328 -2.63 -5.96 13.72
CA HIS A 328 -3.51 -4.87 14.18
C HIS A 328 -2.90 -4.15 15.37
N HIS A 329 -2.49 -2.90 15.14
CA HIS A 329 -2.00 -1.99 16.17
C HIS A 329 -3.04 -0.92 16.46
N VAL A 330 -3.33 -0.67 17.74
CA VAL A 330 -4.12 0.47 18.21
C VAL A 330 -3.16 1.38 18.96
N LEU A 331 -2.89 2.55 18.40
CA LEU A 331 -1.89 3.48 18.91
C LEU A 331 -2.57 4.74 19.42
N GLU A 332 -2.35 5.08 20.68
CA GLU A 332 -2.60 6.43 21.19
C GLU A 332 -1.29 7.21 21.13
N ILE A 333 -1.25 8.30 20.36
CA ILE A 333 -0.05 9.10 20.13
C ILE A 333 -0.34 10.53 20.58
N GLN A 334 0.51 11.05 21.46
CA GLN A 334 0.39 12.43 21.95
C GLN A 334 0.58 13.44 20.82
N GLY A 335 0.03 14.64 20.98
CA GLY A 335 0.18 15.70 19.99
C GLY A 335 1.65 16.04 19.73
N GLY A 336 2.04 16.11 18.46
CA GLY A 336 3.43 16.33 18.04
C GLY A 336 4.39 15.14 18.19
N GLU A 337 3.95 14.03 18.81
CA GLU A 337 4.75 12.80 18.89
C GLU A 337 4.56 11.90 17.67
N GLU A 338 5.44 10.90 17.57
CA GLU A 338 5.32 9.84 16.57
C GLU A 338 5.56 8.46 17.18
N ARG A 339 5.11 7.43 16.44
CA ARG A 339 5.41 6.03 16.70
C ARG A 339 5.87 5.36 15.42
N VAL A 340 6.78 4.41 15.55
CA VAL A 340 7.33 3.64 14.45
C VAL A 340 6.93 2.18 14.62
N LEU A 341 6.37 1.59 13.57
CA LEU A 341 6.14 0.16 13.46
C LEU A 341 7.15 -0.43 12.46
N ARG A 342 7.71 -1.58 12.79
CA ARG A 342 8.70 -2.27 11.94
C ARG A 342 8.15 -3.58 11.42
N VAL A 343 8.38 -3.81 10.14
CA VAL A 343 8.05 -5.07 9.45
C VAL A 343 9.27 -5.50 8.64
N ARG A 344 9.53 -6.79 8.53
CA ARG A 344 10.58 -7.34 7.66
C ARG A 344 10.03 -8.48 6.82
N LEU A 345 10.22 -8.39 5.51
CA LEU A 345 9.84 -9.43 4.54
C LEU A 345 11.12 -10.04 3.97
N THR A 346 11.39 -11.29 4.30
CA THR A 346 12.64 -11.97 3.95
C THR A 346 12.34 -13.32 3.29
N ILE A 347 13.13 -13.72 2.30
CA ILE A 347 13.06 -15.09 1.78
C ILE A 347 13.33 -16.08 2.91
N ALA A 348 12.51 -17.13 3.03
CA ALA A 348 12.42 -17.89 4.26
C ALA A 348 13.72 -18.61 4.67
N LYS A 349 14.58 -18.95 3.71
CA LYS A 349 15.89 -19.58 3.96
C LYS A 349 16.91 -18.63 4.62
N ASP A 350 16.71 -17.32 4.49
CA ASP A 350 17.61 -16.28 4.99
C ASP A 350 16.99 -15.52 6.19
N ALA A 351 15.83 -15.97 6.69
CA ALA A 351 15.11 -15.33 7.80
C ALA A 351 15.90 -15.46 9.12
N SER A 352 16.04 -14.35 9.84
CA SER A 352 16.72 -14.26 11.13
C SER A 352 15.75 -14.53 12.29
N GLU A 353 16.22 -15.15 13.37
CA GLU A 353 15.44 -15.22 14.63
C GLU A 353 15.34 -13.89 15.37
N LYS A 354 16.14 -12.90 14.96
CA LYS A 354 16.10 -11.52 15.48
C LYS A 354 15.88 -10.55 14.31
N PRO A 355 14.65 -10.45 13.78
CA PRO A 355 14.37 -9.67 12.58
C PRO A 355 14.56 -8.15 12.77
N PHE A 356 14.43 -7.65 14.01
CA PHE A 356 14.48 -6.22 14.36
C PHE A 356 15.72 -5.82 15.20
N GLY A 357 16.84 -6.51 14.99
CA GLY A 357 18.11 -6.23 15.67
C GLY A 357 18.78 -4.92 15.23
N GLU A 358 20.02 -4.69 15.68
CA GLU A 358 20.81 -3.51 15.27
C GLU A 358 21.03 -3.41 13.76
N ASP A 359 21.01 -4.55 13.06
CA ASP A 359 21.12 -4.59 11.59
C ASP A 359 19.93 -3.91 10.93
N PHE A 360 18.76 -3.87 11.58
CA PHE A 360 17.58 -3.25 11.02
C PHE A 360 17.77 -1.74 10.80
N GLU A 361 18.20 -1.02 11.85
CA GLU A 361 18.37 0.44 11.78
C GLU A 361 19.52 0.85 10.86
N LYS A 362 20.64 0.09 10.89
CA LYS A 362 21.84 0.37 10.08
C LYS A 362 21.60 0.34 8.57
N ILE A 363 20.53 -0.31 8.11
CA ILE A 363 20.19 -0.39 6.67
C ILE A 363 19.44 0.86 6.18
N PHE A 364 18.84 1.63 7.09
CA PHE A 364 18.17 2.91 6.77
C PHE A 364 19.11 4.12 6.85
N GLU A 365 20.29 3.96 7.45
CA GLU A 365 21.38 4.95 7.45
C GLU A 365 22.22 4.88 6.15
#